data_AF-A0A9R1K4G1-F1
#
_entry.id   AF-A0A9R1K4G1-F1
#
_cell.length_a   1.000
_cell.length_b   1.000
_cell.length_c   1.000
_cell.angle_alpha   90.00
_cell.angle_beta   90.00
_cell.angle_gamma   90.00
#
_symmetry.space_group_name_H-M   'P 1'
#
loop_
_entity.id
_entity.type
_entity.pdbx_description
1 polymer ?
#
loop_
_entity_poly.entity_id
_entity_poly.type
_entity_poly.pdbx_seq_one_letter_code
_entity_poly.pdbx_strand_id
1 'polypeptide(L)'
;MRIFVKTPTGRTICLKVHSSDTLYTVKAKIQQQYRLVFDGVQLEDNRTLADYGIQHDSTIDLQEKMQIYVTETREGRTIALEVDSLDTIGNVKSKIEDMEGFPKGQQCLIFANK
;
A
#
# COMPACT_ATOMS: atom_id res chain seq x y z
N MET A 1 11.96 -16.58 -0.56
CA MET A 1 13.04 -16.01 -1.39
C MET A 1 12.74 -14.55 -1.74
N ARG A 2 13.69 -13.83 -2.34
CA ARG A 2 13.46 -12.49 -2.89
C ARG A 2 13.65 -12.54 -4.40
N ILE A 3 12.82 -11.81 -5.13
CA ILE A 3 12.95 -11.61 -6.57
C ILE A 3 12.96 -10.12 -6.90
N PHE A 4 13.51 -9.78 -8.06
CA PHE A 4 13.61 -8.42 -8.56
C PHE A 4 12.83 -8.27 -9.85
N VAL A 5 11.90 -7.32 -9.90
CA VAL A 5 11.09 -7.01 -11.08
C VAL A 5 11.59 -5.70 -11.67
N LYS A 6 12.05 -5.73 -12.92
CA LYS A 6 12.51 -4.53 -13.63
C LYS A 6 11.37 -3.93 -14.43
N THR A 7 11.08 -2.66 -14.18
CA THR A 7 10.11 -1.88 -14.95
C THR A 7 10.72 -1.44 -16.29
N PRO A 8 9.91 -1.11 -17.32
CA PRO A 8 10.41 -0.59 -18.60
C PRO A 8 11.25 0.69 -18.45
N THR A 9 10.99 1.50 -17.42
CA THR A 9 11.77 2.71 -17.10
C THR A 9 13.10 2.41 -16.40
N GLY A 10 13.40 1.14 -16.15
CA GLY A 10 14.64 0.68 -15.54
C GLY A 10 14.64 0.63 -14.01
N ARG A 11 13.57 1.07 -13.33
CA ARG A 11 13.41 0.90 -11.88
C ARG A 11 13.26 -0.57 -11.51
N THR A 12 13.82 -0.98 -10.37
CA THR A 12 13.78 -2.36 -9.87
C THR A 12 12.98 -2.45 -8.58
N ILE A 13 11.99 -3.35 -8.55
CA ILE A 13 11.10 -3.62 -7.42
C ILE A 13 11.56 -4.91 -6.73
N CYS A 14 11.75 -4.89 -5.42
CA CYS A 14 12.13 -6.08 -4.65
C CYS A 14 10.91 -6.71 -3.98
N LEU A 15 10.59 -7.96 -4.33
CA LEU A 15 9.45 -8.68 -3.76
C LEU A 15 9.91 -9.87 -2.90
N LYS A 16 9.27 -10.05 -1.75
CA LYS A 16 9.39 -11.27 -0.94
C LYS A 16 8.32 -12.27 -1.38
N VAL A 17 8.77 -13.42 -1.88
CA VAL A 17 7.91 -14.46 -2.48
C VAL A 17 8.26 -15.86 -1.95
N HIS A 18 7.33 -16.79 -2.04
CA HIS A 18 7.55 -18.21 -1.80
C HIS A 18 7.79 -18.97 -3.12
N SER A 19 8.48 -20.10 -3.11
CA SER A 19 8.71 -20.91 -4.34
C SER A 19 7.43 -21.50 -4.92
N SER A 20 6.38 -21.62 -4.11
CA SER A 20 5.05 -22.05 -4.55
C SER A 20 4.13 -20.89 -4.95
N ASP A 21 4.59 -19.63 -4.86
CA ASP A 21 3.79 -18.49 -5.33
C ASP A 21 3.57 -18.61 -6.84
N THR A 22 2.34 -18.42 -7.28
CA THR A 22 2.02 -18.38 -8.70
C THR A 22 2.32 -17.00 -9.29
N LEU A 23 2.43 -16.88 -10.61
CA LEU A 23 2.57 -15.57 -11.24
C LEU A 23 1.36 -14.66 -10.96
N TYR A 24 0.18 -15.23 -10.72
CA TYR A 24 -0.99 -14.47 -10.28
C TYR A 24 -0.73 -13.80 -8.92
N THR A 25 -0.23 -14.54 -7.92
CA THR A 25 0.05 -13.96 -6.60
C THR A 25 1.22 -12.98 -6.64
N VAL A 26 2.21 -13.20 -7.50
CA VAL A 26 3.30 -12.23 -7.73
C VAL A 26 2.78 -10.92 -8.34
N LYS A 27 1.90 -10.98 -9.35
CA LYS A 27 1.26 -9.78 -9.93
C LYS A 27 0.43 -9.04 -8.88
N ALA A 28 -0.32 -9.75 -8.05
CA ALA A 28 -1.08 -9.15 -6.96
C ALA A 28 -0.16 -8.44 -5.94
N LYS A 29 0.99 -9.01 -5.59
CA LYS A 29 1.99 -8.37 -4.71
C LYS A 29 2.55 -7.08 -5.30
N ILE A 30 2.75 -7.02 -6.63
CA ILE A 30 3.13 -5.77 -7.31
C ILE A 30 1.99 -4.75 -7.18
N GLN A 31 0.76 -5.13 -7.53
CA GLN A 31 -0.39 -4.24 -7.42
C GLN A 31 -0.61 -3.71 -6.00
N GLN A 32 -0.33 -4.50 -4.96
CA GLN A 32 -0.44 -4.06 -3.57
C GLN A 32 0.56 -2.96 -3.16
N GLN A 33 1.66 -2.80 -3.90
CA GLN A 33 2.69 -1.78 -3.63
C GLN A 33 2.48 -0.48 -4.41
N TYR A 34 1.58 -0.46 -5.38
CA TYR A 34 1.37 0.70 -6.24
C TYR A 34 -0.10 1.10 -6.30
N ARG A 35 -0.34 2.38 -6.56
CA ARG A 35 -1.67 2.92 -6.86
C ARG A 35 -1.64 3.63 -8.20
N LEU A 36 -2.78 3.62 -8.88
CA LEU A 36 -2.99 4.42 -10.09
C LEU A 36 -3.38 5.84 -9.67
N VAL A 37 -2.77 6.83 -10.31
CA VAL A 37 -3.00 8.25 -10.04
C VAL A 37 -3.18 8.97 -11.37
N PHE A 38 -4.17 9.87 -11.45
CA PHE A 38 -4.39 10.73 -12.60
C PHE A 38 -4.65 12.15 -12.12
N ASP A 39 -3.94 13.15 -12.68
CA ASP A 39 -4.01 14.55 -12.25
C ASP A 39 -3.87 14.75 -10.72
N GLY A 40 -3.00 13.94 -10.09
CA GLY A 40 -2.78 13.97 -8.64
C GLY A 40 -3.86 13.28 -7.80
N VAL A 41 -4.89 12.71 -8.43
CA VAL A 41 -5.99 11.99 -7.76
C VAL A 41 -5.76 10.49 -7.83
N GLN A 42 -5.81 9.81 -6.69
CA GLN A 42 -5.80 8.34 -6.64
C GLN A 42 -7.09 7.78 -7.25
N LEU A 43 -6.93 6.82 -8.16
CA LEU A 43 -8.06 6.14 -8.79
C LEU A 43 -8.65 5.07 -7.86
N GLU A 44 -9.98 5.06 -7.77
CA GLU A 44 -10.77 4.09 -7.01
C GLU A 44 -11.29 2.96 -7.92
N ASP A 45 -11.21 1.71 -7.45
CA ASP A 45 -11.58 0.50 -8.22
C ASP A 45 -13.05 0.47 -8.67
N ASN A 46 -13.94 1.18 -7.97
CA ASN A 46 -15.38 1.25 -8.25
C ASN A 46 -15.77 2.38 -9.22
N ARG A 47 -14.80 3.12 -9.78
CA ARG A 47 -15.03 4.19 -10.76
C ARG A 47 -14.50 3.82 -12.14
N THR A 48 -15.13 4.39 -13.16
CA THR A 48 -14.73 4.22 -14.57
C THR A 48 -13.69 5.26 -14.99
N LEU A 49 -12.96 5.00 -16.08
CA LEU A 49 -12.04 5.99 -16.66
C LEU A 49 -12.76 7.29 -17.05
N ALA A 50 -14.02 7.20 -17.49
CA ALA A 50 -14.84 8.34 -17.85
C ALA A 50 -15.19 9.23 -16.64
N ASP A 51 -15.36 8.65 -15.45
CA ASP A 51 -15.62 9.40 -14.21
C ASP A 51 -14.45 10.32 -13.83
N TYR A 52 -13.24 9.99 -14.27
CA TYR A 52 -12.03 10.81 -14.12
C TYR A 52 -11.69 11.65 -15.36
N GLY A 53 -12.50 11.58 -16.43
CA GLY A 53 -12.23 12.27 -17.69
C GLY A 53 -11.02 11.74 -18.45
N ILE A 54 -10.59 10.51 -18.19
CA ILE A 54 -9.45 9.88 -18.87
C ILE A 54 -9.87 9.48 -20.30
N GLN A 55 -9.10 9.90 -21.29
CA GLN A 55 -9.39 9.73 -22.72
C GLN A 55 -8.27 8.97 -23.44
N HIS A 56 -8.42 8.80 -24.75
CA HIS A 56 -7.34 8.29 -25.60
C HIS A 56 -6.08 9.13 -25.41
N ASP A 57 -4.92 8.46 -25.39
CA ASP A 57 -3.60 9.06 -25.16
C ASP A 57 -3.39 9.76 -23.80
N SER A 58 -4.35 9.67 -22.86
CA SER A 58 -4.08 10.06 -21.47
C SER A 58 -3.03 9.16 -20.83
N THR A 59 -2.19 9.74 -19.98
CA THR A 59 -1.18 9.01 -19.19
C THR A 59 -1.65 8.89 -17.75
N ILE A 60 -1.64 7.66 -17.21
CA ILE A 60 -1.94 7.39 -15.80
C ILE A 60 -0.63 7.08 -15.09
N ASP A 61 -0.39 7.76 -13.96
CA ASP A 61 0.79 7.56 -13.15
C ASP A 61 0.66 6.32 -12.25
N LEU A 62 1.74 5.56 -12.16
CA LEU A 62 1.88 4.46 -11.20
C LEU A 62 2.75 4.94 -10.04
N GLN A 63 2.13 5.19 -8.88
CA GLN A 63 2.82 5.68 -7.68
C GLN A 63 3.01 4.57 -6.66
N GLU A 64 4.20 4.47 -6.06
CA GLU A 64 4.46 3.55 -4.95
C GLU A 64 3.71 4.03 -3.70
N LYS A 65 3.03 3.10 -3.04
CA LYS A 65 2.33 3.33 -1.78
C LYS A 65 3.34 3.48 -0.66
N MET A 66 3.21 4.52 0.15
CA MET A 66 3.97 4.62 1.39
C MET A 66 3.37 3.63 2.39
N GLN A 67 4.21 2.74 2.90
CA GLN A 67 3.82 1.74 3.87
C GLN A 67 4.68 1.85 5.13
N ILE A 68 4.05 1.69 6.28
CA ILE A 68 4.72 1.48 7.55
C ILE A 68 4.38 0.09 8.08
N TYR A 69 5.24 -0.43 8.96
CA TYR A 69 5.02 -1.71 9.61
C TYR A 69 4.62 -1.46 11.05
N VAL A 70 3.45 -1.96 11.43
CA VAL A 70 2.94 -1.88 12.80
C VAL A 70 2.98 -3.29 13.38
N THR A 71 3.73 -3.47 14.46
CA THR A 71 3.84 -4.74 15.17
C THR A 71 2.99 -4.68 16.43
N GLU A 72 2.05 -5.60 16.55
CA GLU A 72 1.27 -5.79 17.76
C GLU A 72 2.13 -6.47 18.84
N THR A 73 2.17 -5.90 20.03
CA THR A 73 3.02 -6.38 21.13
C THR A 73 2.61 -7.74 21.69
N ARG A 74 1.32 -8.11 21.63
CA ARG A 74 0.81 -9.32 22.31
C ARG A 74 1.09 -10.58 21.51
N GLU A 75 0.68 -10.63 20.25
CA GLU A 75 0.92 -11.78 19.37
C GLU A 75 2.23 -11.67 18.57
N GLY A 76 2.86 -10.49 18.54
CA GLY A 76 4.02 -10.21 17.69
C GLY A 76 3.66 -10.10 16.20
N ARG A 77 2.37 -10.03 15.88
CA ARG A 77 1.89 -9.93 14.49
C ARG A 77 2.29 -8.58 13.91
N THR A 78 2.85 -8.58 12.70
CA THR A 78 3.19 -7.35 11.98
C THR A 78 2.28 -7.19 10.78
N ILE A 79 1.64 -6.03 10.68
CA ILE A 79 0.83 -5.63 9.54
C ILE A 79 1.55 -4.55 8.73
N ALA A 80 1.31 -4.56 7.41
CA ALA A 80 1.74 -3.48 6.52
C ALA A 80 0.57 -2.51 6.37
N LEU A 81 0.74 -1.29 6.86
CA LEU A 81 -0.28 -0.25 6.83
C LEU A 81 0.06 0.78 5.76
N GLU A 82 -0.85 0.99 4.81
CA GLU A 82 -0.75 2.07 3.82
C GLU A 82 -1.07 3.42 4.45
N VAL A 83 -0.13 4.36 4.37
CA VAL A 83 -0.23 5.70 4.96
C VAL A 83 0.14 6.76 3.94
N ASP A 84 -0.29 7.99 4.18
CA ASP A 84 0.23 9.18 3.52
C ASP A 84 1.20 9.93 4.45
N SER A 85 2.18 10.63 3.86
CA SER A 85 3.06 11.53 4.60
C SER A 85 2.33 12.62 5.40
N LEU A 86 1.10 12.96 5.00
CA LEU A 86 0.25 13.94 5.66
C LEU A 86 -0.70 13.32 6.70
N ASP A 87 -0.70 12.00 6.87
CA ASP A 87 -1.55 11.36 7.88
C ASP A 87 -1.15 11.77 9.30
N THR A 88 -2.13 12.22 10.07
CA THR A 88 -1.94 12.41 11.51
C THR A 88 -1.83 11.05 12.20
N ILE A 89 -1.24 11.01 13.40
CA ILE A 89 -1.26 9.80 14.25
C ILE A 89 -2.69 9.34 14.54
N GLY A 90 -3.64 10.27 14.61
CA GLY A 90 -5.06 9.95 14.71
C GLY A 90 -5.57 9.17 13.50
N ASN A 91 -5.18 9.57 12.28
CA ASN A 91 -5.54 8.87 11.04
C ASN A 91 -4.91 7.48 11.00
N VAL A 92 -3.62 7.37 11.34
CA VAL A 92 -2.91 6.10 11.42
C VAL A 92 -3.62 5.13 12.36
N LYS A 93 -4.03 5.59 13.55
CA LYS A 93 -4.77 4.75 14.50
C LYS A 93 -6.15 4.32 13.97
N SER A 94 -6.86 5.21 13.27
CA SER A 94 -8.12 4.86 12.62
C SER A 94 -7.92 3.78 11.55
N LYS A 95 -6.88 3.89 10.72
CA LYS A 95 -6.57 2.87 9.72
C LYS A 95 -6.23 1.50 10.35
N ILE A 96 -5.58 1.48 11.51
CA ILE A 96 -5.32 0.24 12.26
C ILE A 96 -6.64 -0.37 12.78
N GLU A 97 -7.54 0.48 13.29
CA GLU A 97 -8.87 0.06 13.74
C GLU A 97 -9.70 -0.52 12.58
N ASP A 98 -9.69 0.12 11.41
CA ASP A 98 -10.40 -0.37 10.23
C ASP A 98 -9.84 -1.72 9.73
N MET A 99 -8.53 -1.94 9.84
CA MET A 99 -7.86 -3.14 9.33
C MET A 99 -7.92 -4.33 10.30
N GLU A 100 -7.72 -4.10 11.59
CA GLU A 100 -7.61 -5.16 12.61
C GLU A 100 -8.79 -5.17 13.60
N GLY A 101 -9.67 -4.17 13.57
CA GLY A 101 -10.79 -4.03 14.51
C GLY A 101 -10.39 -3.55 15.91
N PHE A 102 -9.12 -3.17 16.12
CA PHE A 102 -8.62 -2.78 17.45
C PHE A 102 -8.95 -1.32 17.77
N PRO A 103 -9.71 -1.02 18.84
CA PRO A 103 -10.26 0.33 19.04
C PRO A 103 -9.21 1.43 19.13
N LYS A 104 -9.39 2.51 18.36
CA LYS A 104 -8.42 3.64 18.30
C LYS A 104 -8.09 4.23 19.67
N GLY A 105 -9.07 4.32 20.57
CA GLY A 105 -8.89 4.83 21.92
C GLY A 105 -8.01 3.95 22.82
N GLN A 106 -7.84 2.68 22.46
CA GLN A 106 -7.03 1.70 23.21
C GLN A 106 -5.64 1.51 22.60
N GLN A 107 -5.37 2.14 21.46
CA GLN A 107 -4.09 2.05 20.77
C GLN A 107 -3.02 2.96 21.41
N CYS A 108 -1.84 2.39 21.65
CA CYS A 108 -0.62 3.12 21.94
C CYS A 108 0.43 2.75 20.88
N LEU A 109 0.87 3.75 20.10
CA LEU A 109 1.89 3.57 19.07
C LEU A 109 3.22 4.08 19.63
N ILE A 110 4.27 3.28 19.48
CA ILE A 110 5.62 3.59 19.96
C ILE A 110 6.56 3.50 18.76
N PHE A 111 7.38 4.52 18.54
CA PHE A 111 8.39 4.52 17.48
C PHE A 111 9.71 5.04 18.01
N ALA A 112 10.80 4.30 17.75
CA ALA A 112 12.14 4.65 18.24
C ALA A 112 12.20 4.90 19.76
N ASN A 113 11.48 4.07 20.53
CA ASN A 113 11.34 4.16 21.99
C ASN A 113 10.73 5.49 22.49
N LYS A 114 9.88 6.11 21.66
CA LYS A 114 9.14 7.34 21.98
C LYS A 114 7.67 7.18 21.67
#